data_AF-A0AB37H667-F1
#
_entry.id   AF-A0AB37H667-F1
#
_cell.length_a   1.000
_cell.length_b   1.000
_cell.length_c   1.000
_cell.angle_alpha   90.00
_cell.angle_beta   90.00
_cell.angle_gamma   90.00
#
_symmetry.space_group_name_H-M   'P 1'
#
loop_
_entity.id
_entity.type
_entity.pdbx_description
1 polymer ?
#
loop_
_entity_poly.entity_id
_entity_poly.type
_entity_poly.pdbx_seq_one_letter_code
_entity_poly.pdbx_strand_id
1 'polypeptide(L)'
;MVQDNKGLLAAVDNEYFQKVNRSDEHHGFKVTLDSIITDEEQLVVFYSFKSSKKLPKQVWSKDVYIEKENGEKLKTGSSSCCGGDRRNQYETSISDGTFEFAEPIPKGKLTLVMKFEKYNEEWRIPFSIDQNKIGKKKTIPMKKTVTVENQQILIDHITFSPTRVGINVKFPTQNSKEIFDIQDLRFVDENGEAWSKIQNGIVAHGGNDEKTYFLQSNYFEQPKKLFLVFNKIRALDKDELNVVIDPFKKKIIQAPKDGQLHKVEFGAFDDSTDLLMFYLNEKFNGQIFDSYTDFTGKMHRLSTYIWEADGEKIGFPYKINNAISKKPITLKLIDYPAYINTDVKIQIK
;
A
#
# COMPACT_ATOMS: atom_id res chain seq x y z
N MET A 1 13.96 6.48 5.48
CA MET A 1 14.03 5.05 5.13
C MET A 1 13.75 4.17 6.34
N VAL A 2 14.69 3.93 7.27
CA VAL A 2 14.32 3.44 8.63
C VAL A 2 13.99 4.61 9.55
N GLN A 3 14.68 5.74 9.35
CA GLN A 3 14.56 7.00 10.10
C GLN A 3 13.14 7.59 10.19
N ASP A 4 12.24 7.22 9.26
CA ASP A 4 10.85 7.70 9.19
C ASP A 4 9.83 6.67 9.73
N ASN A 5 10.30 5.52 10.25
CA ASN A 5 9.47 4.51 10.89
C ASN A 5 9.97 4.23 12.32
N LYS A 6 9.41 4.98 13.27
CA LYS A 6 9.72 4.87 14.71
C LYS A 6 9.62 3.43 15.23
N GLY A 7 8.66 2.63 14.74
CA GLY A 7 8.48 1.25 15.18
C GLY A 7 9.63 0.32 14.79
N LEU A 8 10.17 0.48 13.58
CA LEU A 8 11.34 -0.30 13.16
C LEU A 8 12.63 0.14 13.86
N LEU A 9 12.78 1.44 14.16
CA LEU A 9 13.87 1.93 15.01
C LEU A 9 13.79 1.30 16.41
N ALA A 10 12.62 1.35 17.06
CA ALA A 10 12.41 0.75 18.36
C ALA A 10 12.69 -0.78 18.37
N ALA A 11 12.41 -1.50 17.28
CA ALA A 11 12.78 -2.91 17.13
C ALA A 11 14.30 -3.14 17.03
N VAL A 12 15.06 -2.20 16.45
CA VAL A 12 16.53 -2.23 16.49
C VAL A 12 17.02 -1.97 17.91
N ASP A 13 16.51 -0.93 18.57
CA ASP A 13 16.93 -0.52 19.92
C ASP A 13 16.63 -1.58 20.99
N ASN A 14 15.60 -2.42 20.77
CA ASN A 14 15.23 -3.54 21.65
C ASN A 14 15.83 -4.90 21.19
N GLU A 15 16.87 -4.89 20.36
CA GLU A 15 17.62 -6.07 19.90
C GLU A 15 16.84 -7.12 19.06
N TYR A 16 15.64 -6.81 18.55
CA TYR A 16 14.86 -7.70 17.67
C TYR A 16 15.45 -7.82 16.25
N PHE A 17 16.43 -6.98 15.91
CA PHE A 17 17.17 -7.08 14.67
C PHE A 17 18.23 -8.18 14.69
N GLN A 18 18.45 -8.80 13.54
CA GLN A 18 19.49 -9.79 13.29
C GLN A 18 20.43 -9.25 12.20
N LYS A 19 21.71 -9.04 12.54
CA LYS A 19 22.75 -8.71 11.56
C LYS A 19 23.00 -9.91 10.64
N VAL A 20 23.07 -9.66 9.34
CA VAL A 20 23.37 -10.69 8.32
C VAL A 20 24.73 -10.42 7.69
N ASN A 21 24.97 -9.19 7.23
CA ASN A 21 26.21 -8.77 6.56
C ASN A 21 26.70 -9.81 5.54
N ARG A 22 25.82 -10.14 4.57
CA ARG A 22 26.13 -11.01 3.43
C ARG A 22 25.87 -10.26 2.16
N SER A 23 26.68 -10.51 1.13
CA SER A 23 26.63 -9.75 -0.10
C SER A 23 26.94 -10.60 -1.32
N ASP A 24 26.37 -10.20 -2.44
CA ASP A 24 26.73 -10.68 -3.77
C ASP A 24 27.15 -9.49 -4.65
N GLU A 25 28.03 -9.70 -5.62
CA GLU A 25 28.57 -8.63 -6.48
C GLU A 25 28.85 -9.13 -7.90
N HIS A 26 28.12 -8.55 -8.87
CA HIS A 26 28.36 -8.75 -10.30
C HIS A 26 28.61 -7.39 -10.96
N HIS A 27 29.46 -7.36 -11.99
CA HIS A 27 29.76 -6.16 -12.81
C HIS A 27 30.28 -4.91 -12.07
N GLY A 28 30.69 -5.03 -10.81
CA GLY A 28 31.05 -3.90 -9.94
C GLY A 28 29.84 -3.23 -9.28
N PHE A 29 28.70 -3.93 -9.22
CA PHE A 29 27.51 -3.58 -8.47
C PHE A 29 27.29 -4.61 -7.36
N LYS A 30 27.55 -4.19 -6.13
CA LYS A 30 27.44 -4.97 -4.91
C LYS A 30 26.11 -4.71 -4.24
N VAL A 31 25.44 -5.79 -3.82
CA VAL A 31 24.26 -5.73 -2.96
C VAL A 31 24.58 -6.47 -1.67
N THR A 32 24.31 -5.84 -0.53
CA THR A 32 24.55 -6.42 0.80
C THR A 32 23.21 -6.53 1.51
N LEU A 33 22.84 -7.70 2.04
CA LEU A 33 21.81 -7.85 3.05
C LEU A 33 22.48 -7.55 4.40
N ASP A 34 22.23 -6.37 4.94
CA ASP A 34 22.89 -5.86 6.15
C ASP A 34 22.25 -6.47 7.40
N SER A 35 20.92 -6.40 7.49
CA SER A 35 20.16 -6.97 8.62
C SER A 35 18.72 -7.32 8.26
N ILE A 36 18.06 -8.05 9.16
CA ILE A 36 16.64 -8.40 9.09
C ILE A 36 15.95 -8.18 10.45
N ILE A 37 14.63 -7.94 10.43
CA ILE A 37 13.74 -8.07 11.60
C ILE A 37 12.62 -9.02 11.19
N THR A 38 12.25 -9.97 12.05
CA THR A 38 11.21 -10.97 11.74
C THR A 38 10.22 -11.09 12.90
N ASP A 39 8.94 -11.20 12.60
CA ASP A 39 7.90 -11.58 13.55
C ASP A 39 6.94 -12.63 12.96
N GLU A 40 5.87 -12.94 13.69
CA GLU A 40 4.82 -13.90 13.30
C GLU A 40 3.88 -13.40 12.18
N GLU A 41 4.21 -12.31 11.50
CA GLU A 41 3.45 -11.75 10.38
C GLU A 41 4.33 -11.48 9.15
N GLN A 42 5.53 -10.92 9.34
CA GLN A 42 6.40 -10.58 8.21
C GLN A 42 7.91 -10.63 8.53
N LEU A 43 8.69 -10.72 7.46
CA LEU A 43 10.12 -10.47 7.43
C LEU A 43 10.37 -9.08 6.82
N VAL A 44 11.08 -8.23 7.55
CA VAL A 44 11.63 -6.96 7.05
C VAL A 44 13.11 -7.15 6.78
N VAL A 45 13.56 -6.79 5.58
CA VAL A 45 14.97 -6.85 5.15
C VAL A 45 15.53 -5.44 4.95
N PHE A 46 16.79 -5.24 5.33
CA PHE A 46 17.55 -4.01 5.10
C PHE A 46 18.80 -4.34 4.29
N TYR A 47 18.91 -3.76 3.09
CA TYR A 47 19.91 -4.14 2.09
C TYR A 47 20.54 -2.94 1.36
N SER A 48 21.84 -2.74 1.53
CA SER A 48 22.57 -1.64 0.93
C SER A 48 23.12 -1.94 -0.47
N PHE A 49 23.11 -0.91 -1.31
CA PHE A 49 23.71 -0.94 -2.64
C PHE A 49 25.06 -0.21 -2.64
N LYS A 50 26.06 -0.75 -3.33
CA LYS A 50 27.32 -0.05 -3.58
C LYS A 50 27.80 -0.35 -4.99
N SER A 51 28.26 0.66 -5.73
CA SER A 51 28.95 0.43 -7.00
C SER A 51 30.35 1.03 -7.00
N SER A 52 31.28 0.29 -7.59
CA SER A 52 32.66 0.74 -7.86
C SER A 52 32.79 1.47 -9.20
N LYS A 53 31.71 1.53 -9.98
CA LYS A 53 31.63 2.19 -11.29
C LYS A 53 30.45 3.16 -11.32
N LYS A 54 30.47 4.12 -12.24
CA LYS A 54 29.31 4.98 -12.51
C LYS A 54 28.17 4.10 -13.04
N LEU A 55 27.12 3.90 -12.24
CA LEU A 55 25.96 3.12 -12.68
C LEU A 55 25.29 3.80 -13.89
N PRO A 56 24.79 3.04 -14.88
CA PRO A 56 23.95 3.60 -15.92
C PRO A 56 22.72 4.25 -15.27
N LYS A 57 22.30 5.44 -15.77
CA LYS A 57 21.14 6.19 -15.23
C LYS A 57 19.96 5.24 -14.99
N GLN A 58 19.51 5.15 -13.73
CA GLN A 58 18.49 4.24 -13.23
C GLN A 58 18.81 2.75 -13.45
N VAL A 59 18.90 1.98 -12.36
CA VAL A 59 18.90 0.51 -12.39
C VAL A 59 17.75 0.09 -11.49
N TRP A 60 16.60 -0.27 -12.06
CA TRP A 60 15.45 -0.75 -11.30
C TRP A 60 15.54 -2.24 -11.01
N SER A 61 15.01 -2.65 -9.85
CA SER A 61 14.78 -4.04 -9.49
C SER A 61 13.60 -4.58 -10.30
N LYS A 62 13.84 -5.64 -11.07
CA LYS A 62 12.84 -6.30 -11.91
C LYS A 62 12.01 -7.32 -11.13
N ASP A 63 12.65 -8.05 -10.22
CA ASP A 63 12.03 -9.09 -9.38
C ASP A 63 12.84 -9.19 -8.08
N VAL A 64 12.17 -9.30 -6.94
CA VAL A 64 12.79 -9.48 -5.62
C VAL A 64 11.95 -10.47 -4.83
N TYR A 65 12.57 -11.57 -4.43
CA TYR A 65 11.87 -12.66 -3.74
C TYR A 65 12.84 -13.47 -2.88
N ILE A 66 12.28 -14.39 -2.09
CA ILE A 66 13.05 -15.31 -1.24
C ILE A 66 12.89 -16.72 -1.80
N GLU A 67 13.97 -17.48 -1.82
CA GLU A 67 13.96 -18.92 -2.07
C GLU A 67 14.24 -19.69 -0.78
N LYS A 68 13.59 -20.85 -0.65
CA LYS A 68 13.84 -21.86 0.39
C LYS A 68 15.06 -22.71 0.01
N GLU A 69 15.61 -23.48 0.95
CA GLU A 69 16.80 -24.32 0.72
C GLU A 69 16.64 -25.37 -0.40
N ASN A 70 15.40 -25.74 -0.75
CA ASN A 70 15.07 -26.61 -1.89
C ASN A 70 15.00 -25.89 -3.26
N GLY A 71 15.26 -24.58 -3.32
CA GLY A 71 15.18 -23.76 -4.54
C GLY A 71 13.78 -23.28 -4.92
N GLU A 72 12.73 -23.66 -4.17
CA GLU A 72 11.39 -23.12 -4.40
C GLU A 72 11.30 -21.67 -3.90
N LYS A 73 10.57 -20.81 -4.62
CA LYS A 73 10.18 -19.49 -4.11
C LYS A 73 9.34 -19.66 -2.83
N LEU A 74 9.65 -18.87 -1.81
CA LEU A 74 8.84 -18.73 -0.60
C LEU A 74 7.47 -18.16 -0.96
N LYS A 75 6.39 -18.74 -0.43
CA LYS A 75 5.05 -18.21 -0.64
C LYS A 75 4.80 -17.03 0.30
N THR A 76 4.85 -15.83 -0.26
CA THR A 76 4.50 -14.59 0.45
C THR A 76 3.04 -14.21 0.23
N GLY A 77 2.45 -13.48 1.18
CA GLY A 77 1.12 -12.87 1.05
C GLY A 77 1.21 -11.67 0.14
N SER A 78 1.41 -10.50 0.75
CA SER A 78 1.96 -9.35 0.04
C SER A 78 3.48 -9.25 0.22
N SER A 79 4.16 -8.62 -0.74
CA SER A 79 5.55 -8.19 -0.56
C SER A 79 5.70 -6.76 -1.06
N SER A 80 6.62 -6.01 -0.46
CA SER A 80 7.02 -4.69 -0.91
C SER A 80 8.53 -4.63 -0.97
N CYS A 81 9.06 -4.27 -2.14
CA CYS A 81 10.48 -4.10 -2.38
C CYS A 81 10.64 -2.98 -3.39
N CYS A 82 10.81 -1.76 -2.89
CA CYS A 82 11.00 -0.60 -3.75
C CYS A 82 12.49 -0.46 -4.05
N GLY A 83 12.89 -0.74 -5.29
CA GLY A 83 14.22 -0.40 -5.79
C GLY A 83 14.44 1.09 -5.65
N GLY A 84 15.27 1.50 -4.68
CA GLY A 84 15.48 2.90 -4.34
C GLY A 84 15.81 3.77 -5.54
N ASP A 85 15.42 5.04 -5.49
CA ASP A 85 15.61 5.99 -6.58
C ASP A 85 17.10 6.27 -6.83
N ARG A 86 17.69 5.55 -7.80
CA ARG A 86 19.13 5.55 -8.10
C ARG A 86 19.57 6.76 -8.92
N ARG A 87 19.07 7.96 -8.58
CA ARG A 87 19.45 9.24 -9.21
C ARG A 87 20.93 9.57 -9.00
N ASN A 88 21.48 9.31 -7.81
CA ASN A 88 22.89 9.54 -7.49
C ASN A 88 23.75 8.31 -7.85
N GLN A 89 24.68 8.48 -8.79
CA GLN A 89 25.40 7.39 -9.47
C GLN A 89 26.68 6.91 -8.76
N TYR A 90 26.92 7.33 -7.51
CA TYR A 90 28.17 7.12 -6.77
C TYR A 90 28.00 6.82 -5.27
N GLU A 91 26.77 6.76 -4.75
CA GLU A 91 26.52 6.66 -3.30
C GLU A 91 26.05 5.27 -2.86
N THR A 92 26.34 4.94 -1.60
CA THR A 92 25.69 3.83 -0.91
C THR A 92 24.26 4.23 -0.54
N SER A 93 23.27 3.44 -0.96
CA SER A 93 21.84 3.73 -0.72
C SER A 93 21.15 2.61 0.07
N ILE A 94 20.14 3.03 0.86
CA ILE A 94 19.46 2.33 1.97
C ILE A 94 19.62 0.80 2.01
N SER A 95 18.63 -0.02 1.67
CA SER A 95 17.23 0.16 1.30
C SER A 95 16.38 -0.87 2.06
N ASP A 96 15.08 -0.66 2.26
CA ASP A 96 14.22 -1.63 2.98
C ASP A 96 13.23 -2.38 2.07
N GLY A 97 12.68 -3.46 2.59
CA GLY A 97 11.66 -4.28 1.94
C GLY A 97 10.96 -5.21 2.93
N THR A 98 9.70 -5.54 2.66
CA THR A 98 8.87 -6.40 3.51
C THR A 98 8.33 -7.60 2.74
N PHE A 99 8.34 -8.77 3.39
CA PHE A 99 7.75 -10.00 2.89
C PHE A 99 6.78 -10.53 3.95
N GLU A 100 5.49 -10.42 3.67
CA GLU A 100 4.47 -11.00 4.54
C GLU A 100 4.41 -12.51 4.33
N PHE A 101 4.33 -13.28 5.42
CA PHE A 101 4.30 -14.73 5.37
C PHE A 101 2.90 -15.24 5.02
N ALA A 102 2.76 -15.99 3.91
CA ALA A 102 1.53 -16.74 3.58
C ALA A 102 1.61 -18.23 3.96
N GLU A 103 2.73 -18.66 4.54
CA GLU A 103 2.98 -19.98 5.10
C GLU A 103 3.76 -19.84 6.43
N PRO A 104 3.82 -20.86 7.30
CA PRO A 104 4.56 -20.76 8.56
C PRO A 104 6.02 -20.32 8.36
N ILE A 105 6.56 -19.56 9.32
CA ILE A 105 7.90 -18.96 9.24
C ILE A 105 8.93 -20.04 8.84
N PRO A 106 9.70 -19.84 7.76
CA PRO A 106 10.62 -20.85 7.27
C PRO A 106 11.70 -21.22 8.29
N LYS A 107 12.05 -22.52 8.29
CA LYS A 107 13.21 -23.06 8.99
C LYS A 107 14.27 -23.47 7.98
N GLY A 108 15.54 -23.38 8.37
CA GLY A 108 16.67 -23.71 7.49
C GLY A 108 17.24 -22.51 6.76
N LYS A 109 17.95 -22.75 5.65
CA LYS A 109 18.55 -21.67 4.86
C LYS A 109 17.53 -21.03 3.91
N LEU A 110 17.67 -19.72 3.74
CA LEU A 110 16.94 -18.90 2.79
C LEU A 110 17.92 -18.19 1.87
N THR A 111 17.47 -17.81 0.67
CA THR A 111 18.24 -16.94 -0.24
C THR A 111 17.39 -15.76 -0.63
N LEU A 112 17.85 -14.54 -0.37
CA LEU A 112 17.27 -13.33 -0.96
C LEU A 112 17.78 -13.23 -2.40
N VAL A 113 16.86 -13.24 -3.37
CA VAL A 113 17.17 -13.17 -4.79
C VAL A 113 16.68 -11.85 -5.35
N MET A 114 17.59 -11.10 -5.97
CA MET A 114 17.31 -9.82 -6.61
C MET A 114 17.72 -9.86 -8.09
N LYS A 115 16.78 -9.52 -8.97
CA LYS A 115 17.02 -9.32 -10.41
C LYS A 115 16.87 -7.85 -10.74
N PHE A 116 17.68 -7.35 -11.68
CA PHE A 116 17.66 -5.96 -12.12
C PHE A 116 17.47 -5.90 -13.63
N GLU A 117 16.74 -4.90 -14.13
CA GLU A 117 16.34 -4.87 -15.56
C GLU A 117 17.49 -4.85 -16.56
N LYS A 118 18.65 -4.31 -16.16
CA LYS A 118 19.83 -4.10 -17.00
C LYS A 118 20.88 -5.22 -16.91
N TYR A 119 20.60 -6.27 -16.14
CA TYR A 119 21.51 -7.38 -15.89
C TYR A 119 20.76 -8.71 -16.07
N ASN A 120 21.45 -9.71 -16.59
CA ASN A 120 20.87 -11.05 -16.77
C ASN A 120 21.13 -11.94 -15.54
N GLU A 121 22.08 -11.54 -14.72
CA GLU A 121 22.52 -12.18 -13.48
C GLU A 121 21.54 -11.93 -12.34
N GLU A 122 21.53 -12.86 -11.38
CA GLU A 122 20.80 -12.75 -10.13
C GLU A 122 21.76 -12.48 -8.99
N TRP A 123 21.43 -11.52 -8.12
CA TRP A 123 22.13 -11.34 -6.86
C TRP A 123 21.49 -12.27 -5.84
N ARG A 124 22.25 -13.28 -5.38
CA ARG A 124 21.74 -14.39 -4.58
C ARG A 124 22.43 -14.40 -3.22
N ILE A 125 21.76 -13.83 -2.21
CA ILE A 125 22.34 -13.59 -0.89
C ILE A 125 21.77 -14.61 0.12
N PRO A 126 22.55 -15.63 0.55
CA PRO A 126 22.10 -16.63 1.49
C PRO A 126 22.05 -16.08 2.93
N PHE A 127 20.99 -16.42 3.66
CA PHE A 127 20.78 -16.07 5.05
C PHE A 127 19.98 -17.16 5.80
N SER A 128 19.72 -16.95 7.08
CA SER A 128 18.82 -17.79 7.89
C SER A 128 18.17 -16.92 8.96
N ILE A 129 16.98 -17.29 9.44
CA ILE A 129 16.27 -16.56 10.49
C ILE A 129 16.60 -17.21 11.84
N ASP A 130 17.18 -16.44 12.76
CA ASP A 130 17.34 -16.84 14.15
C ASP A 130 15.96 -16.96 14.81
N GLN A 131 15.60 -18.21 15.11
CA GLN A 131 14.27 -18.55 15.63
C GLN A 131 14.00 -17.92 17.01
N ASN A 132 15.05 -17.54 17.75
CA ASN A 132 14.93 -16.88 19.05
C ASN A 132 14.66 -15.37 18.95
N LYS A 133 14.92 -14.76 17.78
CA LYS A 133 14.66 -13.34 17.49
C LYS A 133 13.30 -13.10 16.82
N ILE A 134 12.51 -14.15 16.59
CA ILE A 134 11.18 -14.04 16.01
C ILE A 134 10.24 -13.32 16.98
N GLY A 135 9.81 -12.12 16.58
CA GLY A 135 8.83 -11.32 17.27
C GLY A 135 7.49 -12.02 17.50
N LYS A 136 7.02 -12.03 18.75
CA LYS A 136 5.71 -12.57 19.12
C LYS A 136 4.63 -11.51 18.97
N LYS A 137 3.54 -11.83 18.27
CA LYS A 137 2.41 -10.90 18.16
C LYS A 137 1.44 -11.04 19.33
N LYS A 138 0.76 -9.94 19.67
CA LYS A 138 -0.27 -9.88 20.71
C LYS A 138 -1.54 -9.29 20.12
N THR A 139 -2.60 -10.08 20.06
CA THR A 139 -3.92 -9.63 19.60
C THR A 139 -4.81 -9.25 20.78
N ILE A 140 -5.40 -8.05 20.72
CA ILE A 140 -6.41 -7.56 21.67
C ILE A 140 -7.77 -7.57 20.95
N PRO A 141 -8.76 -8.35 21.41
CA PRO A 141 -10.12 -8.26 20.89
C PRO A 141 -10.72 -6.93 21.33
N MET A 142 -11.18 -6.15 20.35
CA MET A 142 -11.78 -4.83 20.60
C MET A 142 -13.30 -4.93 20.61
N LYS A 143 -13.90 -5.47 19.54
CA LYS A 143 -15.35 -5.57 19.33
C LYS A 143 -16.09 -4.24 19.63
N LYS A 144 -15.48 -3.10 19.28
CA LYS A 144 -16.05 -1.77 19.51
C LYS A 144 -16.60 -1.21 18.20
N THR A 145 -17.88 -0.87 18.19
CA THR A 145 -18.49 -0.12 17.08
C THR A 145 -18.45 1.37 17.38
N VAL A 146 -17.97 2.16 16.42
CA VAL A 146 -18.12 3.62 16.39
C VAL A 146 -19.18 3.98 15.36
N THR A 147 -19.92 5.05 15.60
CA THR A 147 -20.89 5.60 14.65
C THR A 147 -20.47 7.02 14.26
N VAL A 148 -20.32 7.26 12.95
CA VAL A 148 -20.02 8.58 12.36
C VAL A 148 -21.05 8.84 11.28
N GLU A 149 -21.83 9.92 11.38
CA GLU A 149 -22.95 10.24 10.48
C GLU A 149 -23.89 9.04 10.19
N ASN A 150 -24.30 8.34 11.25
CA ASN A 150 -25.10 7.12 11.22
C ASN A 150 -24.44 5.90 10.53
N GLN A 151 -23.20 6.01 10.06
CA GLN A 151 -22.44 4.90 9.51
C GLN A 151 -21.66 4.20 10.62
N GLN A 152 -21.75 2.87 10.66
CA GLN A 152 -21.08 2.03 11.65
C GLN A 152 -19.68 1.63 11.18
N ILE A 153 -18.73 1.65 12.10
CA ILE A 153 -17.34 1.21 11.90
C ILE A 153 -17.02 0.26 13.07
N LEU A 154 -16.92 -1.04 12.80
CA LEU A 154 -16.61 -2.06 13.80
C LEU A 154 -15.11 -2.31 13.83
N ILE A 155 -14.45 -1.95 14.94
CA ILE A 155 -13.06 -2.35 15.20
C ILE A 155 -13.12 -3.71 15.90
N ASP A 156 -12.75 -4.74 15.17
CA ASP A 156 -12.88 -6.15 15.59
C ASP A 156 -11.76 -6.51 16.58
N HIS A 157 -10.51 -6.33 16.16
CA HIS A 157 -9.31 -6.61 16.95
C HIS A 157 -8.11 -5.77 16.49
N ILE A 158 -7.11 -5.66 17.37
CA ILE A 158 -5.82 -5.01 17.08
C ILE A 158 -4.71 -6.00 17.38
N THR A 159 -3.80 -6.22 16.43
CA THR A 159 -2.64 -7.12 16.55
C THR A 159 -1.36 -6.30 16.59
N PHE A 160 -0.66 -6.34 17.71
CA PHE A 160 0.62 -5.67 17.93
C PHE A 160 1.77 -6.65 17.66
N SER A 161 2.71 -6.29 16.79
CA SER A 161 3.93 -7.06 16.52
C SER A 161 5.15 -6.13 16.48
N PRO A 162 6.38 -6.65 16.65
CA PRO A 162 7.60 -5.84 16.56
C PRO A 162 7.74 -5.01 15.28
N THR A 163 7.23 -5.47 14.14
CA THR A 163 7.39 -4.73 12.88
C THR A 163 6.25 -3.76 12.56
N ARG A 164 5.01 -4.00 13.04
CA ARG A 164 3.83 -3.16 12.76
C ARG A 164 2.70 -3.34 13.78
N VAL A 165 1.66 -2.52 13.70
CA VAL A 165 0.36 -2.82 14.34
C VAL A 165 -0.71 -2.96 13.27
N GLY A 166 -1.40 -4.10 13.23
CA GLY A 166 -2.56 -4.35 12.39
C GLY A 166 -3.87 -4.03 13.12
N ILE A 167 -4.72 -3.19 12.53
CA ILE A 167 -6.05 -2.84 13.06
C ILE A 167 -7.09 -3.39 12.09
N ASN A 168 -7.81 -4.44 12.49
CA ASN A 168 -8.89 -5.00 11.69
C ASN A 168 -10.21 -4.22 11.92
N VAL A 169 -10.77 -3.74 10.82
CA VAL A 169 -11.98 -2.91 10.80
C VAL A 169 -12.98 -3.51 9.81
N LYS A 170 -14.24 -3.59 10.22
CA LYS A 170 -15.36 -4.06 9.40
C LYS A 170 -16.36 -2.91 9.21
N PHE A 171 -16.86 -2.78 7.99
CA PHE A 171 -17.81 -1.77 7.58
C PHE A 171 -19.14 -2.47 7.27
N PRO A 172 -20.14 -2.40 8.16
CA PRO A 172 -21.33 -3.22 8.01
C PRO A 172 -22.15 -2.84 6.77
N THR A 173 -22.65 -3.85 6.06
CA THR A 173 -23.31 -3.66 4.75
C THR A 173 -24.60 -2.84 4.84
N GLN A 174 -25.23 -2.74 6.02
CA GLN A 174 -26.38 -1.88 6.28
C GLN A 174 -26.07 -0.37 6.30
N ASN A 175 -24.80 0.06 6.28
CA ASN A 175 -24.43 1.47 6.14
C ASN A 175 -25.05 2.05 4.86
N SER A 176 -25.62 3.25 4.91
CA SER A 176 -26.17 3.93 3.73
C SER A 176 -25.08 4.41 2.78
N LYS A 177 -23.89 4.71 3.33
CA LYS A 177 -22.68 5.05 2.59
C LYS A 177 -21.76 3.86 2.44
N GLU A 178 -21.04 3.85 1.33
CA GLU A 178 -19.83 3.05 1.14
C GLU A 178 -18.67 3.77 1.84
N ILE A 179 -17.88 3.06 2.67
CA ILE A 179 -16.74 3.65 3.37
C ILE A 179 -15.46 3.16 2.69
N PHE A 180 -14.85 4.03 1.89
CA PHE A 180 -13.66 3.70 1.11
C PHE A 180 -12.40 3.62 1.97
N ASP A 181 -12.22 4.52 2.96
CA ASP A 181 -11.04 4.49 3.86
C ASP A 181 -11.20 5.37 5.11
N ILE A 182 -10.43 5.05 6.16
CA ILE A 182 -10.24 5.89 7.35
C ILE A 182 -8.91 6.66 7.21
N GLN A 183 -8.99 7.98 7.24
CA GLN A 183 -7.84 8.89 7.14
C GLN A 183 -7.31 9.30 8.52
N ASP A 184 -6.02 9.67 8.55
CA ASP A 184 -5.31 10.10 9.77
C ASP A 184 -5.43 9.12 10.96
N LEU A 185 -5.53 7.82 10.64
CA LEU A 185 -5.57 6.74 11.61
C LEU A 185 -4.23 6.60 12.32
N ARG A 186 -4.23 6.74 13.64
CA ARG A 186 -3.03 6.72 14.49
C ARG A 186 -3.33 6.24 15.90
N PHE A 187 -2.32 5.72 16.59
CA PHE A 187 -2.34 5.66 18.05
C PHE A 187 -1.79 6.96 18.65
N VAL A 188 -2.30 7.35 19.81
CA VAL A 188 -1.81 8.47 20.63
C VAL A 188 -1.76 8.05 22.10
N ASP A 189 -0.68 8.35 22.83
CA ASP A 189 -0.55 8.05 24.27
C ASP A 189 -1.07 9.17 25.20
N GLU A 190 -0.79 9.10 26.51
CA GLU A 190 -1.10 10.18 27.45
C GLU A 190 -0.28 11.47 27.29
N ASN A 191 0.87 11.42 26.61
CA ASN A 191 1.80 12.54 26.42
C ASN A 191 1.57 13.26 25.08
N GLY A 192 0.78 12.67 24.18
CA GLY A 192 0.54 13.16 22.83
C GLY A 192 1.46 12.56 21.77
N GLU A 193 2.31 11.59 22.14
CA GLU A 193 3.16 10.86 21.21
C GLU A 193 2.30 9.99 20.29
N ALA A 194 2.62 9.97 18.99
CA ALA A 194 1.76 9.37 17.97
C ALA A 194 2.48 8.36 17.08
N TRP A 195 1.78 7.26 16.76
CA TRP A 195 2.23 6.23 15.81
C TRP A 195 1.20 6.15 14.67
N SER A 196 1.57 6.62 13.49
CA SER A 196 0.67 6.79 12.33
C SER A 196 0.72 5.59 11.36
N LYS A 197 -0.03 5.67 10.25
CA LYS A 197 0.11 4.76 9.11
C LYS A 197 1.59 4.64 8.69
N ILE A 198 2.01 3.42 8.31
CA ILE A 198 3.35 3.20 7.74
C ILE A 198 3.43 3.91 6.39
N GLN A 199 4.53 4.60 6.10
CA GLN A 199 4.72 5.32 4.83
C GLN A 199 5.23 4.42 3.69
N ASN A 200 6.11 3.47 4.02
CA ASN A 200 6.72 2.55 3.06
C ASN A 200 6.21 1.12 3.24
N GLY A 201 5.95 0.45 2.12
CA GLY A 201 5.58 -0.95 2.08
C GLY A 201 4.08 -1.21 2.23
N ILE A 202 3.72 -2.24 2.99
CA ILE A 202 2.35 -2.75 3.07
C ILE A 202 1.54 -1.94 4.10
N VAL A 203 0.68 -1.04 3.62
CA VAL A 203 -0.08 -0.10 4.47
C VAL A 203 -1.49 -0.58 4.85
N ALA A 204 -2.10 -1.47 4.07
CA ALA A 204 -3.40 -2.08 4.37
C ALA A 204 -3.66 -3.38 3.56
N HIS A 205 -4.62 -4.18 4.03
CA HIS A 205 -5.21 -5.33 3.32
C HIS A 205 -6.73 -5.33 3.42
N GLY A 206 -7.39 -6.05 2.52
CA GLY A 206 -8.85 -6.20 2.50
C GLY A 206 -9.53 -5.32 1.45
N GLY A 207 -10.84 -5.13 1.60
CA GLY A 207 -11.70 -4.40 0.67
C GLY A 207 -12.64 -3.46 1.40
N ASN A 208 -13.84 -3.25 0.82
CA ASN A 208 -14.82 -2.29 1.33
C ASN A 208 -15.57 -2.80 2.59
N ASP A 209 -15.81 -4.11 2.71
CA ASP A 209 -16.55 -4.67 3.87
C ASP A 209 -15.64 -4.94 5.09
N GLU A 210 -14.37 -5.28 4.85
CA GLU A 210 -13.38 -5.57 5.88
C GLU A 210 -11.99 -5.15 5.41
N LYS A 211 -11.30 -4.35 6.23
CA LYS A 211 -9.95 -3.84 5.97
C LYS A 211 -9.08 -3.92 7.22
N THR A 212 -7.85 -4.40 7.07
CA THR A 212 -6.80 -4.32 8.08
C THR A 212 -5.86 -3.17 7.72
N TYR A 213 -5.74 -2.18 8.60
CA TYR A 213 -4.82 -1.05 8.46
C TYR A 213 -3.50 -1.34 9.19
N PHE A 214 -2.36 -0.95 8.62
CA PHE A 214 -1.06 -1.09 9.28
C PHE A 214 -0.47 0.26 9.71
N LEU A 215 -0.20 0.37 11.02
CA LEU A 215 0.47 1.50 11.64
C LEU A 215 1.91 1.14 12.04
N GLN A 216 2.74 2.15 12.26
CA GLN A 216 4.06 2.00 12.89
C GLN A 216 3.93 1.23 14.21
N SER A 217 4.89 0.34 14.51
CA SER A 217 4.85 -0.40 15.76
C SER A 217 5.07 0.51 16.98
N ASN A 218 4.25 0.30 18.01
CA ASN A 218 4.49 0.80 19.37
C ASN A 218 4.67 -0.35 20.37
N TYR A 219 5.05 -1.55 19.88
CA TYR A 219 5.13 -2.79 20.65
C TYR A 219 6.02 -2.72 21.91
N PHE A 220 7.10 -1.93 21.82
CA PHE A 220 8.10 -1.76 22.87
C PHE A 220 7.70 -0.69 23.91
N GLU A 221 6.69 0.11 23.61
CA GLU A 221 6.27 1.26 24.39
C GLU A 221 5.37 0.81 25.55
N GLN A 222 5.52 1.44 26.72
CA GLN A 222 4.71 1.12 27.91
C GLN A 222 3.84 2.30 28.39
N PRO A 223 3.01 2.91 27.52
CA PRO A 223 2.17 4.06 27.90
C PRO A 223 1.15 3.66 28.97
N LYS A 224 0.75 4.57 29.85
CA LYS A 224 -0.30 4.32 30.84
C LYS A 224 -1.69 4.32 30.19
N LYS A 225 -1.89 5.14 29.16
CA LYS A 225 -3.11 5.22 28.36
C LYS A 225 -2.76 5.17 26.88
N LEU A 226 -3.58 4.49 26.09
CA LEU A 226 -3.39 4.45 24.64
C LEU A 226 -4.73 4.62 23.95
N PHE A 227 -4.78 5.53 22.98
CA PHE A 227 -5.98 5.89 22.24
C PHE A 227 -5.80 5.59 20.75
N LEU A 228 -6.77 4.90 20.14
CA LEU A 228 -6.91 4.88 18.70
C LEU A 228 -7.66 6.16 18.26
N VAL A 229 -7.10 6.90 17.31
CA VAL A 229 -7.62 8.20 16.85
C VAL A 229 -7.74 8.23 15.33
N PHE A 230 -8.84 8.79 14.83
CA PHE A 230 -8.99 9.23 13.44
C PHE A 230 -9.99 10.40 13.35
N ASN A 231 -9.77 11.33 12.41
CA ASN A 231 -10.55 12.57 12.29
C ASN A 231 -11.25 12.75 10.94
N LYS A 232 -11.09 11.82 10.01
CA LYS A 232 -11.69 11.89 8.68
C LYS A 232 -11.95 10.49 8.14
N ILE A 233 -13.16 10.26 7.65
CA ILE A 233 -13.48 9.06 6.87
C ILE A 233 -13.85 9.50 5.46
N ARG A 234 -13.58 8.64 4.50
CA ARG A 234 -13.82 8.89 3.08
C ARG A 234 -14.95 7.96 2.65
N ALA A 235 -16.11 8.53 2.33
CA ALA A 235 -17.35 7.78 2.17
C ALA A 235 -18.35 8.50 1.26
N LEU A 236 -19.15 7.74 0.52
CA LEU A 236 -20.15 8.25 -0.43
C LEU A 236 -21.45 7.42 -0.35
N ASP A 237 -22.61 8.03 -0.59
CA ASP A 237 -23.88 7.30 -0.60
C ASP A 237 -23.92 6.20 -1.68
N LYS A 238 -24.48 5.04 -1.32
CA LYS A 238 -24.41 3.83 -2.16
C LYS A 238 -25.17 3.95 -3.49
N ASP A 239 -26.15 4.85 -3.59
CA ASP A 239 -26.86 5.18 -4.83
C ASP A 239 -26.05 6.09 -5.78
N GLU A 240 -24.99 6.74 -5.29
CA GLU A 240 -24.11 7.63 -6.07
C GLU A 240 -22.83 6.96 -6.59
N LEU A 241 -22.62 5.67 -6.29
CA LEU A 241 -21.41 4.91 -6.69
C LEU A 241 -21.22 4.72 -8.20
N ASN A 242 -22.22 5.02 -9.03
CA ASN A 242 -22.15 4.83 -10.48
C ASN A 242 -21.95 6.17 -11.21
N VAL A 243 -20.82 6.30 -11.89
CA VAL A 243 -20.51 7.40 -12.81
C VAL A 243 -20.88 6.96 -14.23
N VAL A 244 -21.68 7.74 -14.94
CA VAL A 244 -22.03 7.50 -16.34
C VAL A 244 -21.51 8.66 -17.18
N ILE A 245 -20.78 8.35 -18.23
CA ILE A 245 -20.22 9.35 -19.16
C ILE A 245 -20.49 8.99 -20.61
N ASP A 246 -20.45 9.97 -21.49
CA ASP A 246 -20.30 9.82 -22.94
C ASP A 246 -18.87 10.24 -23.33
N PRO A 247 -17.93 9.29 -23.52
CA PRO A 247 -16.53 9.59 -23.82
C PRO A 247 -16.38 10.39 -25.12
N PHE A 248 -17.19 10.06 -26.13
CA PHE A 248 -17.14 10.69 -27.46
C PHE A 248 -17.63 12.15 -27.41
N LYS A 249 -18.69 12.44 -26.64
CA LYS A 249 -19.18 13.81 -26.43
C LYS A 249 -18.45 14.56 -25.30
N LYS A 250 -17.46 13.93 -24.65
CA LYS A 250 -16.73 14.49 -23.48
C LYS A 250 -17.69 15.01 -22.39
N LYS A 251 -18.74 14.23 -22.10
CA LYS A 251 -19.84 14.66 -21.22
C LYS A 251 -20.05 13.69 -20.05
N ILE A 252 -20.14 14.23 -18.84
CA ILE A 252 -20.68 13.52 -17.68
C ILE A 252 -22.22 13.51 -17.78
N ILE A 253 -22.81 12.33 -17.65
CA ILE A 253 -24.27 12.09 -17.65
C ILE A 253 -24.76 11.91 -16.22
N GLN A 254 -24.01 11.16 -15.41
CA GLN A 254 -24.27 10.91 -13.99
C GLN A 254 -22.92 10.89 -13.25
N ALA A 255 -22.88 11.52 -12.08
CA ALA A 255 -21.76 11.52 -11.15
C ALA A 255 -22.33 11.82 -9.74
N PRO A 256 -21.53 11.69 -8.68
CA PRO A 256 -21.90 12.13 -7.34
C PRO A 256 -22.36 13.60 -7.29
N LYS A 257 -23.31 13.90 -6.40
CA LYS A 257 -23.99 15.21 -6.34
C LYS A 257 -23.13 16.31 -5.72
N ASP A 258 -22.01 15.96 -5.09
CA ASP A 258 -21.05 16.92 -4.52
C ASP A 258 -20.30 17.76 -5.57
N GLY A 259 -20.39 17.38 -6.85
CA GLY A 259 -19.71 18.08 -7.95
C GLY A 259 -18.19 17.92 -7.94
N GLN A 260 -17.67 17.00 -7.12
CA GLN A 260 -16.23 16.78 -6.95
C GLN A 260 -15.58 16.31 -8.25
N LEU A 261 -16.26 15.41 -8.98
CA LEU A 261 -15.92 15.03 -10.36
C LEU A 261 -16.71 15.92 -11.32
N HIS A 262 -16.04 16.93 -11.88
CA HIS A 262 -16.70 18.05 -12.58
C HIS A 262 -16.51 18.03 -14.11
N LYS A 263 -15.49 17.33 -14.63
CA LYS A 263 -15.16 17.32 -16.06
C LYS A 263 -14.57 15.98 -16.49
N VAL A 264 -14.87 15.59 -17.73
CA VAL A 264 -14.29 14.43 -18.41
C VAL A 264 -13.75 14.86 -19.78
N GLU A 265 -12.61 14.33 -20.19
CA GLU A 265 -12.01 14.57 -21.49
C GLU A 265 -11.50 13.28 -22.13
N PHE A 266 -11.41 13.30 -23.46
CA PHE A 266 -10.85 12.23 -24.25
C PHE A 266 -9.86 12.81 -25.28
N GLY A 267 -8.69 12.21 -25.43
CA GLY A 267 -7.68 12.65 -26.38
C GLY A 267 -6.41 11.81 -26.38
N ALA A 268 -5.57 12.01 -27.39
CA ALA A 268 -4.32 11.27 -27.58
C ALA A 268 -3.30 11.57 -26.46
N PHE A 269 -2.59 10.53 -26.04
CA PHE A 269 -1.45 10.58 -25.12
C PHE A 269 -0.14 10.19 -25.82
N ASP A 270 -0.22 9.21 -26.72
CA ASP A 270 0.81 8.89 -27.70
C ASP A 270 0.16 8.53 -29.04
N ASP A 271 0.96 8.32 -30.09
CA ASP A 271 0.50 8.02 -31.46
C ASP A 271 -0.39 6.75 -31.58
N SER A 272 -0.47 5.94 -30.51
CA SER A 272 -1.17 4.66 -30.45
C SER A 272 -2.21 4.54 -29.33
N THR A 273 -2.27 5.51 -28.41
CA THR A 273 -3.05 5.45 -27.17
C THR A 273 -3.79 6.75 -26.90
N ASP A 274 -5.12 6.70 -26.89
CA ASP A 274 -5.95 7.75 -26.30
C ASP A 274 -6.19 7.49 -24.81
N LEU A 275 -6.34 8.57 -24.05
CA LEU A 275 -6.76 8.53 -22.65
C LEU A 275 -8.16 9.07 -22.48
N LEU A 276 -8.86 8.48 -21.51
CA LEU A 276 -10.06 9.01 -20.91
C LEU A 276 -9.68 9.59 -19.54
N MET A 277 -9.74 10.91 -19.42
CA MET A 277 -9.32 11.68 -18.24
C MET A 277 -10.53 12.28 -17.52
N PHE A 278 -10.47 12.27 -16.20
CA PHE A 278 -11.45 12.83 -15.28
C PHE A 278 -10.75 13.87 -14.41
N TYR A 279 -11.47 14.95 -14.09
CA TYR A 279 -10.97 16.07 -13.31
C TYR A 279 -11.71 16.14 -11.97
N LEU A 280 -10.96 16.38 -10.90
CA LEU A 280 -11.42 16.44 -9.52
C LEU A 280 -11.16 17.84 -8.94
N ASN A 281 -12.04 18.37 -8.08
CA ASN A 281 -11.81 19.68 -7.43
C ASN A 281 -10.76 19.61 -6.31
N GLU A 282 -10.60 18.44 -5.69
CA GLU A 282 -9.56 18.17 -4.69
C GLU A 282 -8.54 17.17 -5.22
N LYS A 283 -7.29 17.36 -4.81
CA LYS A 283 -6.15 16.54 -5.23
C LYS A 283 -6.28 15.12 -4.68
N PHE A 284 -6.25 14.13 -5.56
CA PHE A 284 -6.50 12.75 -5.21
C PHE A 284 -5.55 11.78 -5.92
N ASN A 285 -4.61 11.22 -5.17
CA ASN A 285 -3.56 10.32 -5.68
C ASN A 285 -3.95 8.83 -5.53
N GLY A 286 -5.21 8.50 -5.77
CA GLY A 286 -5.74 7.13 -5.64
C GLY A 286 -6.55 6.71 -6.86
N GLN A 287 -6.80 5.40 -6.99
CA GLN A 287 -7.55 4.84 -8.10
C GLN A 287 -9.06 4.80 -7.80
N ILE A 288 -9.85 5.68 -8.43
CA ILE A 288 -11.32 5.71 -8.23
C ILE A 288 -12.11 4.68 -9.04
N PHE A 289 -11.53 4.11 -10.11
CA PHE A 289 -12.17 3.12 -10.98
C PHE A 289 -11.23 1.93 -11.25
N ASP A 290 -11.72 0.70 -11.16
CA ASP A 290 -11.00 -0.52 -11.60
C ASP A 290 -11.53 -1.10 -12.92
N SER A 291 -12.70 -0.64 -13.36
CA SER A 291 -13.46 -1.23 -14.45
C SER A 291 -14.50 -0.25 -15.01
N TYR A 292 -14.97 -0.55 -16.23
CA TYR A 292 -16.15 0.07 -16.81
C TYR A 292 -17.02 -0.98 -17.50
N THR A 293 -18.32 -0.71 -17.56
CA THR A 293 -19.30 -1.49 -18.32
C THR A 293 -19.67 -0.69 -19.57
N ASP A 294 -19.55 -1.30 -20.75
CA ASP A 294 -19.99 -0.70 -22.00
C ASP A 294 -21.51 -0.81 -22.19
N PHE A 295 -22.07 -0.12 -23.19
CA PHE A 295 -23.50 -0.15 -23.49
C PHE A 295 -24.04 -1.53 -23.92
N THR A 296 -23.19 -2.54 -24.19
CA THR A 296 -23.65 -3.93 -24.40
C THR A 296 -23.87 -4.67 -23.08
N GLY A 297 -23.48 -4.07 -21.94
CA GLY A 297 -23.45 -4.70 -20.63
C GLY A 297 -22.15 -5.46 -20.35
N LYS A 298 -21.15 -5.39 -21.24
CA LYS A 298 -19.86 -6.06 -21.03
C LYS A 298 -18.95 -5.22 -20.13
N MET A 299 -18.48 -5.85 -19.05
CA MET A 299 -17.46 -5.29 -18.16
C MET A 299 -16.06 -5.46 -18.76
N HIS A 300 -15.25 -4.40 -18.64
CA HIS A 300 -13.83 -4.36 -19.00
C HIS A 300 -13.04 -3.90 -17.77
N ARG A 301 -12.00 -4.65 -17.39
CA ARG A 301 -11.09 -4.25 -16.30
C ARG A 301 -9.99 -3.33 -16.83
N LEU A 302 -9.62 -2.35 -16.03
CA LEU A 302 -8.52 -1.43 -16.32
C LEU A 302 -7.18 -2.09 -15.94
N SER A 303 -6.28 -2.20 -16.91
CA SER A 303 -4.91 -2.70 -16.71
C SER A 303 -3.90 -1.61 -16.34
N THR A 304 -4.30 -0.35 -16.50
CA THR A 304 -3.42 0.81 -16.40
C THR A 304 -4.25 1.99 -15.91
N TYR A 305 -3.71 2.70 -14.93
CA TYR A 305 -4.28 3.90 -14.36
C TYR A 305 -3.22 5.01 -14.35
N ILE A 306 -3.64 6.23 -14.60
CA ILE A 306 -2.77 7.40 -14.73
C ILE A 306 -3.31 8.49 -13.81
N TRP A 307 -2.40 9.18 -13.14
CA TRP A 307 -2.67 10.38 -12.37
C TRP A 307 -1.63 11.43 -12.77
N GLU A 308 -2.04 12.69 -12.86
CA GLU A 308 -1.07 13.79 -13.02
C GLU A 308 -0.42 14.13 -11.67
N ALA A 309 0.78 14.72 -11.71
CA ALA A 309 1.58 15.00 -10.52
C ALA A 309 0.94 16.06 -9.59
N ASP A 310 -0.05 16.81 -10.06
CA ASP A 310 -0.84 17.74 -9.25
C ASP A 310 -1.98 17.04 -8.47
N GLY A 311 -2.33 15.79 -8.81
CA GLY A 311 -3.43 15.02 -8.23
C GLY A 311 -4.83 15.45 -8.67
N GLU A 312 -4.98 16.47 -9.53
CA GLU A 312 -6.30 17.00 -9.93
C GLU A 312 -6.90 16.23 -11.11
N LYS A 313 -6.07 15.48 -11.82
CA LYS A 313 -6.48 14.67 -12.98
C LYS A 313 -6.05 13.23 -12.85
N ILE A 314 -6.96 12.37 -13.27
CA ILE A 314 -6.86 10.92 -13.23
C ILE A 314 -7.47 10.32 -14.48
N GLY A 315 -7.03 9.15 -14.92
CA GLY A 315 -7.57 8.54 -16.13
C GLY A 315 -6.98 7.18 -16.46
N PHE A 316 -7.36 6.67 -17.62
CA PHE A 316 -6.90 5.37 -18.10
C PHE A 316 -6.93 5.29 -19.64
N PRO A 317 -6.14 4.39 -20.26
CA PRO A 317 -6.21 4.11 -21.69
C PRO A 317 -7.60 3.64 -22.14
N TYR A 318 -8.17 4.34 -23.12
CA TYR A 318 -9.48 4.04 -23.69
C TYR A 318 -9.42 4.20 -25.20
N LYS A 319 -10.11 3.35 -25.98
CA LYS A 319 -10.02 3.37 -27.45
C LYS A 319 -11.38 3.43 -28.12
N ILE A 320 -11.61 4.45 -28.96
CA ILE A 320 -12.86 4.65 -29.71
C ILE A 320 -12.72 4.09 -31.13
N ASN A 321 -12.86 2.77 -31.25
CA ASN A 321 -12.58 2.02 -32.48
C ASN A 321 -13.81 1.77 -33.37
N ASN A 322 -15.03 2.06 -32.90
CA ASN A 322 -16.28 1.69 -33.57
C ASN A 322 -17.49 2.49 -33.06
N ALA A 323 -18.66 2.36 -33.70
CA ALA A 323 -19.90 3.03 -33.25
C ALA A 323 -20.34 2.60 -31.83
N ILE A 324 -19.92 1.40 -31.43
CA ILE A 324 -20.10 0.75 -30.13
C ILE A 324 -19.38 1.57 -29.02
N SER A 325 -18.12 1.95 -29.22
CA SER A 325 -17.34 2.80 -28.29
C SER A 325 -17.68 4.31 -28.35
N LYS A 326 -18.68 4.70 -29.14
CA LYS A 326 -19.26 6.07 -29.16
C LYS A 326 -20.55 6.19 -28.33
N LYS A 327 -20.87 5.17 -27.54
CA LYS A 327 -22.02 5.16 -26.62
C LYS A 327 -21.56 5.45 -25.19
N PRO A 328 -22.48 5.85 -24.29
CA PRO A 328 -22.16 5.99 -22.88
C PRO A 328 -21.61 4.70 -22.26
N ILE A 329 -20.75 4.87 -21.26
CA ILE A 329 -20.22 3.79 -20.41
C ILE A 329 -20.50 4.12 -18.94
N THR A 330 -20.62 3.07 -18.13
CA THR A 330 -20.81 3.17 -16.68
C THR A 330 -19.55 2.71 -15.96
N LEU A 331 -19.05 3.51 -15.03
CA LEU A 331 -17.94 3.18 -14.15
C LEU A 331 -18.44 3.09 -12.72
N LYS A 332 -18.00 2.07 -11.97
CA LYS A 332 -18.28 1.98 -10.53
C LYS A 332 -17.13 2.60 -9.76
N LEU A 333 -17.44 3.53 -8.85
CA LEU A 333 -16.49 4.05 -7.88
C LEU A 333 -16.06 2.93 -6.92
N ILE A 334 -14.78 2.57 -6.97
CA ILE A 334 -14.11 1.77 -5.94
C ILE A 334 -13.48 2.65 -4.85
N ASP A 335 -13.33 3.93 -5.16
CA ASP A 335 -12.79 4.96 -4.27
C ASP A 335 -13.32 6.34 -4.73
N TYR A 336 -13.38 7.34 -3.84
CA TYR A 336 -13.78 8.71 -4.19
C TYR A 336 -13.40 9.72 -3.10
N PRO A 337 -12.87 10.92 -3.42
CA PRO A 337 -12.55 11.97 -2.44
C PRO A 337 -13.78 12.72 -1.89
N ALA A 338 -14.81 12.00 -1.44
CA ALA A 338 -15.89 12.53 -0.60
C ALA A 338 -15.57 12.25 0.87
N TYR A 339 -15.61 13.28 1.72
CA TYR A 339 -15.08 13.21 3.09
C TYR A 339 -16.11 13.61 4.15
N ILE A 340 -16.12 12.85 5.24
CA ILE A 340 -16.81 13.17 6.50
C ILE A 340 -15.74 13.46 7.54
N ASN A 341 -15.75 14.67 8.10
CA ASN A 341 -14.87 15.05 9.20
C ASN A 341 -15.46 14.58 10.53
N THR A 342 -14.60 14.16 11.46
CA THR A 342 -14.98 13.61 12.76
C THR A 342 -13.85 13.83 13.78
N ASP A 343 -14.05 13.41 15.03
CA ASP A 343 -13.00 13.36 16.05
C ASP A 343 -13.21 12.10 16.90
N VAL A 344 -12.85 10.95 16.33
CA VAL A 344 -13.01 9.65 16.99
C VAL A 344 -11.77 9.40 17.84
N LYS A 345 -11.98 9.24 19.15
CA LYS A 345 -10.95 8.87 20.12
C LYS A 345 -11.41 7.70 20.99
N ILE A 346 -10.75 6.56 20.87
CA ILE A 346 -11.13 5.31 21.53
C ILE A 346 -10.00 4.88 22.45
N GLN A 347 -10.23 4.86 23.76
CA GLN A 347 -9.26 4.28 24.68
C GLN A 347 -9.18 2.75 24.48
N ILE A 348 -7.95 2.26 24.28
CA ILE A 348 -7.62 0.84 24.09
C ILE A 348 -6.79 0.28 25.26
N LYS A 349 -6.15 1.15 26.04
CA LYS A 349 -5.46 0.87 27.31
C LYS A 349 -5.73 2.04 28.25
#